data_AF-A0A922S9A3-F1
#
_entry.id   AF-A0A922S9A3-F1
#
_cell.length_a   1.000
_cell.length_b   1.000
_cell.length_c   1.000
_cell.angle_alpha   90.00
_cell.angle_beta   90.00
_cell.angle_gamma   90.00
#
_symmetry.space_group_name_H-M   'P 1'
#
loop_
_entity.id
_entity.type
_entity.pdbx_description
1 polymer ?
#
loop_
_entity_poly.entity_id
_entity_poly.type
_entity_poly.pdbx_seq_one_letter_code
_entity_poly.pdbx_strand_id
1 'polypeptide(L)'
;MVLKILIIIASLLSPYVVSDTCVTYDFEENFDDIIGNHGICSDNMMSEWILDEYNNLGLNSPHERSTKFISPTRGVLSCWSSFLFTMSQRGTLQVKLYMTSDFNSDFLQILVFSAEEYVSGMYSVTSSNVKGWYTANLPLEGNPAVYRGYVSHIFTYIITFRIY
;
A
#
# COMPACT_ATOMS: atom_id res chain seq x y z
N MET A 1 17.84 -19.96 43.32
CA MET A 1 17.29 -18.63 42.93
C MET A 1 17.79 -18.14 41.57
N VAL A 2 19.03 -18.46 41.17
CA VAL A 2 19.64 -18.04 39.90
C VAL A 2 18.94 -18.61 38.64
N LEU A 3 18.45 -19.84 38.71
CA LEU A 3 17.79 -20.51 37.57
C LEU A 3 16.46 -19.84 37.16
N LYS A 4 15.73 -19.20 38.10
CA LYS A 4 14.47 -18.50 37.79
C LYS A 4 14.71 -17.17 37.07
N ILE A 5 15.85 -16.52 37.30
CA ILE A 5 16.20 -15.22 36.69
C ILE A 5 16.62 -15.43 35.22
N LEU A 6 17.34 -16.52 34.92
CA LEU A 6 17.74 -16.88 33.55
C LEU A 6 16.55 -17.13 32.61
N ILE A 7 15.47 -17.73 33.12
CA ILE A 7 14.26 -18.00 32.33
C ILE A 7 13.53 -16.70 31.93
N ILE A 8 13.52 -15.70 32.81
CA ILE A 8 12.83 -14.41 32.57
C ILE A 8 13.57 -13.59 31.49
N ILE A 9 14.91 -13.63 31.49
CA ILE A 9 15.73 -12.94 30.48
C ILE A 9 15.60 -13.62 29.11
N ALA A 10 15.49 -14.96 29.07
CA ALA A 10 15.28 -15.70 27.83
C ALA A 10 13.88 -15.46 27.22
N SER A 11 12.85 -15.21 28.02
CA SER A 11 11.51 -14.85 27.54
C SER A 11 11.37 -13.40 27.04
N LEU A 12 12.28 -12.50 27.41
CA LEU A 12 12.33 -11.12 26.91
C LEU A 12 13.11 -11.00 25.60
N LEU A 13 13.82 -12.05 25.21
CA LEU A 13 14.51 -12.17 23.92
C LEU A 13 13.65 -12.96 22.90
N SER A 14 12.33 -12.88 22.99
CA SER A 14 11.49 -13.28 21.85
C SER A 14 11.82 -12.32 20.71
N PRO A 15 12.49 -12.75 19.62
CA PRO A 15 12.43 -11.96 18.41
C PRO A 15 10.94 -11.85 18.09
N TYR A 16 10.41 -10.63 18.04
CA TYR A 16 9.21 -10.40 17.28
C TYR A 16 9.57 -10.80 15.85
N VAL A 17 9.24 -12.04 15.49
CA VAL A 17 9.22 -12.47 14.10
C VAL A 17 8.05 -11.71 13.49
N VAL A 18 8.32 -10.49 13.04
CA VAL A 18 7.51 -9.84 12.02
C VAL A 18 7.63 -10.78 10.82
N SER A 19 6.61 -11.61 10.60
CA SER A 19 6.57 -12.67 9.60
C SER A 19 7.31 -12.30 8.30
N ASP A 20 8.31 -13.11 7.92
CA ASP A 20 9.24 -12.93 6.79
C ASP A 20 8.60 -13.01 5.37
N THR A 21 7.30 -12.70 5.21
CA THR A 21 6.60 -12.84 3.90
C THR A 21 5.66 -11.69 3.53
N CYS A 22 5.56 -10.62 4.31
CA CYS A 22 4.73 -9.45 3.98
C CYS A 22 5.61 -8.24 3.66
N VAL A 23 5.60 -7.80 2.40
CA VAL A 23 6.28 -6.57 2.01
C VAL A 23 5.40 -5.42 2.47
N THR A 24 5.79 -4.75 3.56
CA THR A 24 5.06 -3.58 4.05
C THR A 24 5.60 -2.33 3.38
N TYR A 25 4.72 -1.58 2.71
CA TYR A 25 5.05 -0.23 2.25
C TYR A 25 4.15 0.81 2.91
N ASP A 26 4.70 1.62 3.80
CA ASP A 26 3.98 2.54 4.69
C ASP A 26 4.26 4.02 4.41
N PHE A 27 4.97 4.34 3.32
CA PHE A 27 5.33 5.70 2.88
C PHE A 27 6.24 6.49 3.84
N GLU A 28 6.86 5.83 4.82
CA GLU A 28 7.68 6.53 5.82
C GLU A 28 9.06 6.96 5.29
N GLU A 29 9.70 6.10 4.48
CA GLU A 29 11.09 6.24 4.03
C GLU A 29 11.26 5.92 2.52
N ASN A 30 12.42 6.32 1.96
CA ASN A 30 12.89 6.02 0.58
C ASN A 30 12.01 6.54 -0.57
N PHE A 31 11.31 7.65 -0.34
CA PHE A 31 10.36 8.17 -1.32
C PHE A 31 11.01 8.65 -2.63
N ASP A 32 12.13 9.35 -2.54
CA ASP A 32 12.84 9.93 -3.69
C ASP A 32 13.54 8.85 -4.56
N ASP A 33 13.84 7.69 -3.97
CA ASP A 33 14.38 6.53 -4.69
C ASP A 33 13.27 5.64 -5.30
N ILE A 34 12.02 5.84 -4.87
CA ILE A 34 10.82 5.11 -5.28
C ILE A 34 9.89 6.06 -6.07
N ILE A 35 10.45 6.94 -6.91
CA ILE A 35 9.62 7.73 -7.82
C ILE A 35 8.77 6.75 -8.64
N GLY A 36 7.47 6.72 -8.32
CA GLY A 36 6.49 5.72 -8.71
C GLY A 36 6.07 5.82 -10.17
N ASN A 37 7.06 5.89 -11.05
CA ASN A 37 6.95 6.05 -12.50
C ASN A 37 7.32 4.75 -13.22
N HIS A 38 6.87 3.61 -12.69
CA HIS A 38 6.93 2.33 -13.38
C HIS A 38 5.60 2.02 -14.07
N GLY A 39 5.66 1.36 -15.22
CA GLY A 39 4.49 0.87 -15.94
C GLY A 39 3.52 1.97 -16.33
N ILE A 40 2.23 1.78 -16.04
CA ILE A 40 1.16 2.72 -16.43
C ILE A 40 1.25 4.11 -15.78
N CYS A 41 2.02 4.26 -14.70
CA CYS A 41 2.30 5.57 -14.09
C CYS A 41 3.59 6.21 -14.63
N SER A 42 4.26 5.63 -15.65
CA SER A 42 5.41 6.28 -16.29
C SER A 42 4.99 7.58 -16.98
N ASP A 43 5.96 8.47 -17.21
CA ASP A 43 5.83 9.69 -18.03
C ASP A 43 5.22 10.94 -17.38
N ASN A 44 5.11 10.99 -16.05
CA ASN A 44 4.70 12.19 -15.29
C ASN A 44 3.31 12.77 -15.66
N MET A 45 2.56 12.15 -16.58
CA MET A 45 1.28 12.67 -17.07
C MET A 45 0.16 12.57 -16.03
N MET A 46 0.33 11.71 -15.02
CA MET A 46 -0.63 11.52 -13.92
C MET A 46 0.03 11.60 -12.55
N SER A 47 1.26 12.11 -12.42
CA SER A 47 2.03 12.00 -11.16
C SER A 47 1.74 13.11 -10.13
N GLU A 48 0.58 13.77 -10.23
CA GLU A 48 0.20 14.87 -9.33
C GLU A 48 -0.41 14.35 -8.02
N TRP A 49 0.32 13.57 -7.24
CA TRP A 49 -0.04 13.25 -5.85
C TRP A 49 0.81 14.04 -4.86
N ILE A 50 0.34 14.14 -3.63
CA ILE A 50 1.06 14.75 -2.51
C ILE A 50 1.33 13.70 -1.44
N LEU A 51 2.49 13.80 -0.80
CA LEU A 51 2.83 13.08 0.43
C LEU A 51 2.54 14.01 1.62
N ASP A 52 1.77 13.54 2.60
CA ASP A 52 1.36 14.32 3.76
C ASP A 52 1.19 13.43 4.99
N GLU A 53 0.87 13.98 6.17
CA GLU A 53 0.72 13.26 7.43
C GLU A 53 -0.75 13.18 7.89
N TYR A 54 -1.18 12.03 8.42
CA TYR A 54 -2.59 11.87 8.88
C TYR A 54 -2.98 12.90 9.93
N ASN A 55 -2.02 13.31 10.76
CA ASN A 55 -2.22 14.32 11.79
C ASN A 55 -2.70 15.65 11.20
N ASN A 56 -2.25 16.02 9.99
CA ASN A 56 -2.68 17.24 9.31
C ASN A 56 -4.16 17.21 8.89
N LEU A 57 -4.73 16.02 8.75
CA LEU A 57 -6.16 15.81 8.48
C LEU A 57 -6.97 15.48 9.76
N GLY A 58 -6.34 15.41 10.93
CA GLY A 58 -6.98 14.94 12.16
C GLY A 58 -7.43 13.48 12.08
N LEU A 59 -6.83 12.68 11.18
CA LEU A 59 -7.14 11.27 11.04
C LEU A 59 -6.24 10.44 11.94
N ASN A 60 -6.82 9.42 12.56
CA ASN A 60 -6.04 8.40 13.24
C ASN A 60 -5.24 7.62 12.20
N SER A 61 -3.95 7.43 12.48
CA SER A 61 -3.11 6.55 11.67
C SER A 61 -3.72 5.13 11.58
N PRO A 62 -3.65 4.49 10.40
CA PRO A 62 -4.12 3.13 10.23
C PRO A 62 -3.26 2.08 10.96
N HIS A 63 -2.04 2.44 11.38
CA HIS A 63 -1.08 1.58 12.06
C HIS A 63 -0.01 2.42 12.79
N GLU A 64 0.40 2.04 13.99
CA GLU A 64 1.34 2.80 14.84
C GLU A 64 2.67 3.23 14.16
N ARG A 65 3.08 2.51 13.11
CA ARG A 65 4.31 2.79 12.33
C ARG A 65 4.09 3.59 11.03
N SER A 66 2.85 3.88 10.65
CA SER A 66 2.54 4.62 9.42
C SER A 66 1.95 5.97 9.79
N THR A 67 2.72 7.03 9.67
CA THR A 67 2.33 8.42 9.95
C THR A 67 2.02 9.22 8.68
N LYS A 68 2.49 8.74 7.53
CA LYS A 68 2.37 9.43 6.24
C LYS A 68 1.37 8.78 5.31
N PHE A 69 0.97 9.57 4.32
CA PHE A 69 0.05 9.18 3.29
C PHE A 69 0.32 9.80 1.92
N ILE A 70 -0.05 9.09 0.85
CA ILE A 70 -0.26 9.70 -0.46
C ILE A 70 -1.73 10.04 -0.70
N SER A 71 -1.98 11.17 -1.34
CA SER A 71 -3.31 11.58 -1.81
C SER A 71 -3.21 12.36 -3.12
N PRO A 72 -4.26 12.42 -3.93
CA PRO A 72 -4.22 13.14 -5.20
C PRO A 72 -4.25 14.64 -4.97
N THR A 73 -3.65 15.39 -5.89
CA THR A 73 -3.87 16.84 -5.97
C THR A 73 -5.35 17.08 -6.30
N ARG A 74 -6.00 17.99 -5.57
CA ARG A 74 -7.45 18.19 -5.67
C ARG A 74 -7.89 18.45 -7.10
N GLY A 75 -8.85 17.64 -7.56
CA GLY A 75 -9.45 17.79 -8.89
C GLY A 75 -8.62 17.22 -10.04
N VAL A 76 -7.55 16.48 -9.74
CA VAL A 76 -6.67 15.86 -10.74
C VAL A 76 -6.65 14.34 -10.54
N LEU A 77 -6.57 13.60 -11.65
CA LEU A 77 -6.34 12.17 -11.64
C LEU A 77 -4.86 11.92 -11.34
N SER A 78 -4.58 11.21 -10.24
CA SER A 78 -3.23 10.89 -9.83
C SER A 78 -2.92 9.41 -10.03
N CYS A 79 -1.64 9.11 -10.25
CA CYS A 79 -1.10 7.78 -10.44
C CYS A 79 0.17 7.62 -9.62
N TRP A 80 0.29 6.50 -8.93
CA TRP A 80 1.50 6.12 -8.23
C TRP A 80 1.75 4.63 -8.41
N SER A 81 2.98 4.26 -8.76
CA SER A 81 3.43 2.86 -8.77
C SER A 81 4.41 2.60 -7.63
N SER A 82 4.33 1.40 -7.04
CA SER A 82 5.35 0.91 -6.11
C SER A 82 6.66 0.57 -6.82
N PHE A 83 7.71 0.33 -6.04
CA PHE A 83 8.89 -0.39 -6.52
C PHE A 83 8.56 -1.85 -6.88
N LEU A 84 9.50 -2.52 -7.55
CA LEU A 84 9.42 -3.96 -7.85
C LEU A 84 9.74 -4.80 -6.61
N PHE A 85 8.77 -5.56 -6.12
CA PHE A 85 8.93 -6.49 -5.00
C PHE A 85 8.49 -7.91 -5.37
N THR A 86 8.86 -8.87 -4.52
CA THR A 86 8.52 -10.28 -4.73
C THR A 86 7.09 -10.56 -4.27
N MET A 87 6.29 -11.17 -5.15
CA MET A 87 4.91 -11.57 -4.93
C MET A 87 4.78 -13.08 -5.07
N SER A 88 3.80 -13.66 -4.38
CA SER A 88 3.45 -15.07 -4.50
C SER A 88 2.09 -15.20 -5.17
N GLN A 89 1.98 -16.13 -6.11
CA GLN A 89 0.71 -16.70 -6.54
C GLN A 89 -0.03 -17.19 -5.28
N ARG A 90 -1.33 -16.87 -5.17
CA ARG A 90 -2.16 -17.12 -3.97
C ARG A 90 -1.85 -16.23 -2.76
N GLY A 91 -0.91 -15.31 -2.88
CA GLY A 91 -0.78 -14.19 -1.96
C GLY A 91 -2.01 -13.29 -2.02
N THR A 92 -2.17 -12.41 -1.04
CA THR A 92 -3.22 -11.39 -1.06
C THR A 92 -2.56 -10.05 -0.86
N LEU A 93 -2.70 -9.17 -1.85
CA LEU A 93 -2.37 -7.77 -1.68
C LEU A 93 -3.48 -7.14 -0.85
N GLN A 94 -3.14 -6.61 0.32
CA GLN A 94 -4.05 -5.77 1.09
C GLN A 94 -3.67 -4.32 0.92
N VAL A 95 -4.65 -3.46 0.66
CA VAL A 95 -4.47 -2.01 0.58
C VAL A 95 -5.50 -1.35 1.49
N LYS A 96 -5.02 -0.61 2.49
CA LYS A 96 -5.89 0.16 3.38
C LYS A 96 -6.07 1.56 2.81
N LEU A 97 -7.30 2.02 2.71
CA LEU A 97 -7.59 3.33 2.13
C LEU A 97 -8.59 4.09 2.99
N TYR A 98 -8.56 5.41 2.90
CA TYR A 98 -9.54 6.29 3.49
C TYR A 98 -10.20 7.11 2.39
N MET A 99 -11.53 7.10 2.37
CA MET A 99 -12.31 7.80 1.36
C MET A 99 -13.33 8.75 2.00
N THR A 100 -13.25 10.03 1.66
CA THR A 100 -14.16 11.06 2.21
C THR A 100 -14.76 11.97 1.13
N SER A 101 -14.67 11.57 -0.14
CA SER A 101 -15.17 12.38 -1.26
C SER A 101 -16.69 12.59 -1.20
N ASP A 102 -17.13 13.79 -1.56
CA ASP A 102 -18.55 14.12 -1.79
C ASP A 102 -19.02 13.77 -3.23
N PHE A 103 -18.07 13.45 -4.13
CA PHE A 103 -18.36 13.10 -5.52
C PHE A 103 -18.39 11.59 -5.70
N ASN A 104 -19.55 11.05 -6.08
CA ASN A 104 -19.75 9.61 -6.32
C ASN A 104 -18.88 9.01 -7.45
N SER A 105 -18.27 9.87 -8.27
CA SER A 105 -17.37 9.48 -9.36
C SER A 105 -15.94 9.23 -8.91
N ASP A 106 -15.57 9.58 -7.67
CA ASP A 106 -14.21 9.36 -7.20
C ASP A 106 -13.93 7.89 -6.97
N PHE A 107 -12.77 7.45 -7.43
CA PHE A 107 -12.41 6.05 -7.48
C PHE A 107 -10.94 5.81 -7.18
N LEU A 108 -10.64 4.59 -6.73
CA LEU A 108 -9.30 4.00 -6.70
C LEU A 108 -9.35 2.77 -7.57
N GLN A 109 -8.40 2.69 -8.49
CA GLN A 109 -8.07 1.47 -9.19
C GLN A 109 -6.68 1.01 -8.76
N ILE A 110 -6.59 -0.24 -8.35
CA ILE A 110 -5.36 -0.94 -8.00
C ILE A 110 -5.09 -1.94 -9.13
N LEU A 111 -3.93 -1.85 -9.74
CA LEU A 111 -3.45 -2.77 -10.75
C LEU A 111 -2.18 -3.42 -10.24
N VAL A 112 -2.09 -4.74 -10.34
CA VAL A 112 -0.90 -5.50 -9.98
C VAL A 112 -0.31 -6.06 -11.25
N PHE A 113 0.95 -5.74 -11.50
CA PHE A 113 1.68 -6.19 -12.67
C PHE A 113 2.85 -7.07 -12.26
N SER A 114 3.12 -8.09 -13.07
CA SER A 114 4.42 -8.76 -13.07
C SER A 114 5.49 -7.84 -13.68
N ALA A 115 6.77 -8.16 -13.46
CA ALA A 115 7.89 -7.45 -14.08
C ALA A 115 7.88 -7.54 -15.61
N GLU A 116 7.26 -8.58 -16.15
CA GLU A 116 6.99 -8.80 -17.57
C GLU A 116 5.70 -8.10 -18.06
N GLU A 117 5.13 -7.22 -17.24
CA GLU A 117 3.95 -6.38 -17.54
C GLU A 117 2.62 -7.13 -17.74
N TYR A 118 2.54 -8.40 -17.35
CA TYR A 118 1.24 -9.10 -17.27
C TYR A 118 0.46 -8.66 -16.03
N VAL A 119 -0.82 -8.33 -16.23
CA VAL A 119 -1.76 -8.04 -15.14
C VAL A 119 -1.98 -9.31 -14.32
N SER A 120 -1.60 -9.24 -13.06
CA SER A 120 -1.68 -10.33 -12.07
C SER A 120 -2.79 -10.11 -11.04
N GLY A 121 -3.41 -8.93 -11.05
CA GLY A 121 -4.56 -8.60 -10.23
C GLY A 121 -5.10 -7.21 -10.58
N MET A 122 -6.40 -7.03 -10.37
CA MET A 122 -7.06 -5.73 -10.51
C MET A 122 -8.15 -5.59 -9.45
N TYR A 123 -8.24 -4.42 -8.83
CA TYR A 123 -9.29 -4.08 -7.89
C TYR A 123 -9.74 -2.64 -8.11
N SER A 124 -11.05 -2.38 -8.12
CA SER A 124 -11.59 -1.03 -8.22
C SER A 124 -12.64 -0.77 -7.16
N VAL A 125 -12.60 0.44 -6.61
CA VAL A 125 -13.58 0.90 -5.62
C VAL A 125 -13.91 2.36 -5.87
N THR A 126 -15.14 2.74 -5.57
CA THR A 126 -15.66 4.10 -5.75
C THR A 126 -16.19 4.65 -4.43
N SER A 127 -16.28 5.97 -4.36
CA SER A 127 -16.79 6.71 -3.20
C SER A 127 -18.29 6.54 -2.96
N SER A 128 -19.02 5.98 -3.94
CA SER A 128 -20.39 5.52 -3.76
C SER A 128 -20.47 4.25 -2.91
N ASN A 129 -19.42 3.44 -2.91
CA ASN A 129 -19.39 2.12 -2.27
C ASN A 129 -18.65 2.16 -0.93
N VAL A 130 -17.71 3.09 -0.77
CA VAL A 130 -16.86 3.19 0.40
C VAL A 130 -16.81 4.62 0.92
N LYS A 131 -17.04 4.77 2.22
CA LYS A 131 -16.81 5.99 2.99
C LYS A 131 -16.02 5.64 4.25
N GLY A 132 -15.06 6.47 4.61
CA GLY A 132 -14.15 6.26 5.74
C GLY A 132 -13.07 5.22 5.45
N TRP A 133 -12.61 4.56 6.52
CA TRP A 133 -11.58 3.52 6.45
C TRP A 133 -12.10 2.25 5.78
N TYR A 134 -11.31 1.72 4.85
CA TYR A 134 -11.61 0.50 4.12
C TYR A 134 -10.34 -0.29 3.83
N THR A 135 -10.47 -1.60 3.65
CA THR A 135 -9.35 -2.47 3.27
C THR A 135 -9.73 -3.27 2.04
N ALA A 136 -9.09 -2.93 0.92
CA ALA A 136 -9.16 -3.70 -0.30
C ALA A 136 -8.31 -4.96 -0.13
N ASN A 137 -8.89 -6.12 -0.45
CA ASN A 137 -8.20 -7.40 -0.42
C ASN A 137 -8.21 -7.96 -1.84
N LEU A 138 -7.04 -8.05 -2.46
CA LEU A 138 -6.86 -8.50 -3.84
C LEU A 138 -6.06 -9.81 -3.85
N PRO A 139 -6.70 -10.97 -4.11
CA PRO A 139 -5.95 -12.20 -4.33
C PRO A 139 -5.07 -12.05 -5.57
N LEU A 140 -3.83 -12.51 -5.46
CA LEU A 140 -2.84 -12.43 -6.54
C LEU A 140 -2.84 -13.70 -7.37
N GLU A 141 -2.98 -13.51 -8.66
CA GLU A 141 -2.76 -14.54 -9.68
C GLU A 141 -1.36 -14.35 -10.28
N GLY A 142 -0.89 -15.32 -11.07
CA GLY A 142 0.42 -15.22 -11.71
C GLY A 142 1.09 -16.57 -11.93
N ASN A 143 2.02 -16.59 -12.88
CA ASN A 143 2.89 -17.72 -13.19
C ASN A 143 4.23 -17.13 -13.64
N PRO A 144 5.38 -17.48 -13.01
CA PRO A 144 5.61 -18.52 -11.99
C PRO A 144 4.93 -18.28 -10.64
N ALA A 145 4.91 -19.31 -9.78
CA ALA A 145 4.30 -19.26 -8.45
C ALA A 145 4.86 -18.16 -7.53
N VAL A 146 6.10 -17.73 -7.77
CA VAL A 146 6.72 -16.56 -7.15
C VAL A 146 7.31 -15.73 -8.27
N TYR A 147 6.96 -14.45 -8.32
CA TYR A 147 7.37 -13.53 -9.38
C TYR A 147 7.72 -12.17 -8.78
N ARG A 148 8.46 -11.35 -9.53
CA ARG A 148 8.65 -9.94 -9.18
C ARG A 148 7.55 -9.14 -9.86
N GLY A 149 7.00 -8.16 -9.15
CA GLY A 149 5.93 -7.31 -9.65
C GLY A 149 5.88 -5.97 -8.94
N TYR A 150 5.01 -5.10 -9.44
CA TYR A 150 4.74 -3.80 -8.85
C TYR A 150 3.23 -3.55 -8.83
N VAL A 151 2.83 -2.59 -8.00
CA VAL A 151 1.42 -2.20 -7.84
C VAL A 151 1.26 -0.76 -8.30
N SER A 152 0.33 -0.51 -9.20
CA SER A 152 -0.07 0.83 -9.62
C SER A 152 -1.41 1.20 -9.02
N HIS A 153 -1.51 2.45 -8.59
CA HIS A 153 -2.70 3.06 -8.02
C HIS A 153 -3.09 4.23 -8.90
N ILE A 154 -4.33 4.26 -9.38
CA ILE A 154 -4.92 5.37 -10.12
C ILE A 154 -6.09 5.90 -9.29
N PHE A 155 -6.08 7.17 -8.92
CA PHE A 155 -7.01 7.71 -7.93
C PHE A 155 -7.30 9.22 -8.08
N THR A 156 -8.51 9.65 -7.72
CA THR A 156 -8.95 11.06 -7.84
C THR A 156 -9.24 11.76 -6.51
N TYR A 157 -9.55 11.01 -5.44
CA TYR A 157 -9.71 11.58 -4.08
C TYR A 157 -9.58 10.53 -2.97
N ILE A 158 -8.44 9.84 -2.93
CA ILE A 158 -8.25 8.68 -2.05
C ILE A 158 -6.89 8.73 -1.38
N ILE A 159 -6.94 8.52 -0.07
CA ILE A 159 -5.77 8.47 0.79
C ILE A 159 -5.45 6.95 0.81
N THR A 160 -4.32 6.50 0.24
CA THR A 160 -3.94 5.07 0.09
C THR A 160 -2.74 4.64 0.93
N PHE A 161 -2.89 3.57 1.72
CA PHE A 161 -1.95 3.15 2.77
C PHE A 161 -1.75 1.67 2.79
N ARG A 162 -0.48 1.29 2.77
CA ARG A 162 -0.06 -0.02 3.22
C ARG A 162 -0.47 -1.14 2.29
N ILE A 163 0.49 -1.49 1.44
CA ILE A 163 0.58 -2.79 0.77
C ILE A 163 1.04 -3.80 1.83
N TYR A 164 0.35 -4.93 1.95
CA TYR A 164 0.78 -6.12 2.71
C TYR A 164 1.03 -7.29 1.76
#